data_AF-A0A1Q8B1R9-F1
#
_entry.id   AF-A0A1Q8B1R9-F1
#
_cell.length_a   1.000
_cell.length_b   1.000
_cell.length_c   1.000
_cell.angle_alpha   90.00
_cell.angle_beta   90.00
_cell.angle_gamma   90.00
#
_symmetry.space_group_name_H-M   'P 1'
#
loop_
_entity.id
_entity.type
_entity.pdbx_description
1 polymer ?
#
loop_
_entity_poly.entity_id
_entity_poly.type
_entity_poly.pdbx_seq_one_letter_code
_entity_poly.pdbx_strand_id
1 'polypeptide(L)'
;MHACAVCLVALLATGFLAQPVRGESVEGRRAPGEALCGFVRSAATQARLEPEASDRLPTEEILGETNSDQRFPFHPEKLSFAEGSGTRADRELFESSLSNWLFFEDLAPEQRAMIRGVLARCGTTESQPPLPASLFRQLHVSQRATFVGVTHAMLNTDLVSEDGTPLGDAFQLVEESLDIQGENIALAGDQQFQLTVRLKPDGSQKLERAAQFQKGENHIFHKDYPVSFRQFRKIGLRGQEAGLHICITRDGLLAQIHIDYRFGLLHLGPANSDVRAQGNHQRHAERWPVFGFVMRLERVRRTVLHGHD
;
A
#
# COMPACT_ATOMS: atom_id res chain seq x y z
N MET A 1 19.41 -40.39 -52.38
CA MET A 1 18.20 -39.58 -52.63
C MET A 1 17.18 -39.64 -51.48
N HIS A 2 17.56 -39.56 -50.20
CA HIS A 2 16.60 -39.58 -49.07
C HIS A 2 17.05 -38.59 -47.97
N ALA A 3 17.11 -37.30 -48.30
CA ALA A 3 17.39 -36.24 -47.31
C ALA A 3 16.86 -34.90 -47.83
N CYS A 4 15.54 -34.72 -47.92
CA CYS A 4 14.94 -33.40 -48.19
C CYS A 4 13.46 -33.24 -47.80
N ALA A 5 12.80 -34.22 -47.18
CA ALA A 5 11.35 -34.14 -46.95
C ALA A 5 10.93 -33.81 -45.51
N VAL A 6 11.84 -33.86 -44.53
CA VAL A 6 11.44 -33.75 -43.10
C VAL A 6 11.54 -32.31 -42.55
N CYS A 7 12.28 -31.40 -43.21
CA CYS A 7 12.40 -30.01 -42.72
C CYS A 7 11.24 -29.09 -43.13
N LEU A 8 10.38 -29.46 -44.08
CA LEU A 8 9.33 -28.56 -44.57
C LEU A 8 8.00 -28.65 -43.81
N VAL A 9 7.77 -29.71 -43.03
CA VAL A 9 6.52 -29.88 -42.26
C VAL A 9 6.59 -29.18 -40.89
N ALA A 10 7.80 -28.95 -40.35
CA ALA A 10 7.98 -28.24 -39.08
C ALA A 10 7.81 -26.71 -39.20
N LEU A 11 7.90 -26.14 -40.41
CA LEU A 11 7.77 -24.69 -40.65
C LEU A 11 6.36 -24.24 -41.03
N LEU A 12 5.43 -25.18 -41.26
CA LEU A 12 4.02 -24.86 -41.56
C LEU A 12 3.09 -25.05 -40.36
N ALA A 13 3.57 -25.59 -39.24
CA ALA A 13 2.80 -25.75 -38.00
C ALA A 13 2.85 -24.52 -37.07
N THR A 14 3.68 -23.50 -37.37
CA THR A 14 3.81 -22.28 -36.54
C THR A 14 3.02 -21.07 -37.09
N GLY A 15 2.28 -21.24 -38.19
CA GLY A 15 1.64 -20.13 -38.92
C GLY A 15 0.15 -19.88 -38.64
N PHE A 16 -0.53 -20.63 -37.77
CA PHE A 16 -2.01 -20.64 -37.75
C PHE A 16 -2.73 -20.44 -36.40
N LEU A 17 -2.08 -19.94 -35.35
CA LEU A 17 -2.78 -19.58 -34.09
C LEU A 17 -2.38 -18.21 -33.50
N ALA A 18 -2.05 -17.24 -34.36
CA ALA A 18 -2.02 -15.83 -33.96
C ALA A 18 -3.10 -15.08 -34.74
N GLN A 19 -4.37 -15.36 -34.45
CA GLN A 19 -5.39 -14.37 -34.73
C GLN A 19 -5.14 -13.18 -33.80
N PRO A 20 -5.09 -11.93 -34.29
CA PRO A 20 -5.15 -10.79 -33.40
C PRO A 20 -6.49 -10.89 -32.68
N VAL A 21 -6.43 -11.13 -31.36
CA VAL A 21 -7.59 -10.96 -30.49
C VAL A 21 -8.00 -9.49 -30.68
N ARG A 22 -9.05 -9.28 -31.47
CA ARG A 22 -9.80 -8.03 -31.51
C ARG A 22 -10.11 -7.71 -30.06
N GLY A 23 -9.56 -6.62 -29.56
CA GLY A 23 -9.85 -6.14 -28.22
C GLY A 23 -11.35 -6.01 -28.08
N GLU A 24 -11.94 -6.88 -27.26
CA GLU A 24 -13.19 -6.56 -26.60
C GLU A 24 -12.96 -5.23 -25.91
N SER A 25 -13.72 -4.21 -26.31
CA SER A 25 -13.86 -3.01 -25.52
C SER A 25 -14.36 -3.47 -24.16
N VAL A 26 -13.52 -3.34 -23.14
CA VAL A 26 -13.93 -3.50 -21.74
C VAL A 26 -14.74 -2.25 -21.37
N GLU A 27 -15.90 -2.12 -22.02
CA GLU A 27 -16.98 -1.19 -21.71
C GLU A 27 -17.63 -1.67 -20.42
N GLY A 28 -17.01 -1.35 -19.30
CA GLY A 28 -17.55 -1.74 -17.98
C GLY A 28 -16.63 -1.49 -16.80
N ARG A 29 -15.33 -1.28 -16.99
CA ARG A 29 -14.47 -0.81 -15.90
C ARG A 29 -14.69 0.67 -15.69
N ARG A 30 -15.38 1.02 -14.60
CA ARG A 30 -15.36 2.38 -14.04
C ARG A 30 -13.93 2.90 -14.06
N ALA A 31 -13.75 4.16 -14.44
CA ALA A 31 -12.44 4.78 -14.41
C ALA A 31 -11.83 4.59 -13.01
N PRO A 32 -10.55 4.20 -12.86
CA PRO A 32 -9.97 3.81 -11.57
C PRO A 32 -10.24 4.78 -10.41
N GLY A 33 -10.36 6.09 -10.69
CA GLY A 33 -10.67 7.10 -9.67
C GLY A 33 -12.12 7.13 -9.16
N GLU A 34 -13.09 6.54 -9.86
CA GLU A 34 -14.50 6.55 -9.44
C GLU A 34 -14.77 5.66 -8.23
N ALA A 35 -13.98 4.60 -8.04
CA ALA A 35 -14.14 3.65 -6.93
C ALA A 35 -13.89 4.33 -5.57
N LEU A 36 -12.76 5.03 -5.41
CA LEU A 36 -12.47 5.78 -4.18
C LEU A 36 -13.46 6.91 -3.95
N CYS A 37 -13.89 7.64 -4.98
CA CYS A 37 -14.85 8.72 -4.78
C CYS A 37 -16.27 8.25 -4.44
N GLY A 38 -16.68 7.04 -4.85
CA GLY A 38 -17.88 6.41 -4.32
C GLY A 38 -17.78 6.14 -2.82
N PHE A 39 -16.66 5.54 -2.40
CA PHE A 39 -16.38 5.24 -1.00
C PHE A 39 -16.27 6.51 -0.13
N VAL A 40 -15.55 7.53 -0.60
CA VAL A 40 -15.41 8.83 0.10
C VAL A 40 -16.77 9.47 0.37
N ARG A 41 -17.67 9.47 -0.62
CA ARG A 41 -19.01 10.03 -0.45
C ARG A 41 -19.80 9.27 0.62
N SER A 42 -19.73 7.94 0.61
CA SER A 42 -20.35 7.10 1.66
C SER A 42 -19.77 7.41 3.04
N ALA A 43 -18.44 7.49 3.15
CA ALA A 43 -17.74 7.79 4.39
C ALA A 43 -18.07 9.19 4.94
N ALA A 44 -18.20 10.18 4.05
CA ALA A 44 -18.59 11.53 4.41
C ALA A 44 -20.03 11.60 4.94
N THR A 45 -20.97 10.84 4.34
CA THR A 45 -22.33 10.71 4.88
C THR A 45 -22.32 10.06 6.26
N GLN A 46 -21.59 8.96 6.45
CA GLN A 46 -21.52 8.30 7.75
C GLN A 46 -20.88 9.18 8.83
N ALA A 47 -19.79 9.88 8.52
CA ALA A 47 -19.11 10.78 9.47
C ALA A 47 -20.01 11.95 9.93
N ARG A 48 -21.00 12.35 9.13
CA ARG A 48 -22.02 13.33 9.53
C ARG A 48 -23.09 12.74 10.45
N LEU A 49 -23.43 11.47 10.26
CA LEU A 49 -24.43 10.78 11.06
C LEU A 49 -23.91 10.35 12.44
N GLU A 50 -22.60 10.09 12.59
CA GLU A 50 -22.00 9.71 13.89
C GLU A 50 -22.28 10.72 15.03
N PRO A 51 -22.02 12.04 14.88
CA PRO A 51 -22.39 13.02 15.91
C PRO A 51 -23.91 13.15 16.09
N GLU A 52 -24.71 13.10 15.01
CA GLU A 52 -26.18 13.13 15.11
C GLU A 52 -26.76 11.93 15.87
N ALA A 53 -26.12 10.75 15.77
CA ALA A 53 -26.49 9.56 16.52
C ALA A 53 -26.05 9.67 17.99
N SER A 54 -24.85 10.19 18.25
CA SER A 54 -24.34 10.45 19.60
C SER A 54 -25.21 11.48 20.35
N ASP A 55 -25.72 12.50 19.65
CA ASP A 55 -26.61 13.52 20.22
C ASP A 55 -28.03 13.01 20.46
N ARG A 56 -28.42 11.89 19.84
CA ARG A 56 -29.75 11.26 19.98
C ARG A 56 -29.78 10.12 20.99
N LEU A 57 -28.63 9.67 21.49
CA LEU A 57 -28.60 8.76 22.62
C LEU A 57 -29.11 9.53 23.84
N PRO A 58 -30.22 9.11 24.47
CA PRO A 58 -30.62 9.70 25.74
C PRO A 58 -29.45 9.54 26.71
N THR A 59 -29.16 10.60 27.45
CA THR A 59 -28.29 10.55 28.63
C THR A 59 -28.96 9.61 29.63
N GLU A 60 -28.77 8.30 29.47
CA GLU A 60 -29.28 7.34 30.45
C GLU A 60 -28.61 7.61 31.79
N GLU A 61 -29.46 7.64 32.81
CA GLU A 61 -29.17 7.96 34.18
C GLU A 61 -27.93 7.23 34.70
N ILE A 62 -27.01 8.04 35.22
CA ILE A 62 -25.97 7.62 36.15
C ILE A 62 -26.63 6.91 37.32
N LEU A 63 -26.67 5.58 37.29
CA LEU A 63 -27.08 4.75 38.42
C LEU A 63 -26.12 3.56 38.57
N GLY A 64 -25.32 3.62 39.64
CA GLY A 64 -24.79 2.43 40.29
C GLY A 64 -23.26 2.34 40.35
N GLU A 65 -22.67 2.99 41.35
CA GLU A 65 -21.37 2.60 41.90
C GLU A 65 -21.33 1.08 42.09
N THR A 66 -20.43 0.38 41.38
CA THR A 66 -19.99 -0.95 41.81
C THR A 66 -18.48 -1.02 41.82
N ASN A 67 -17.99 -1.02 43.04
CA ASN A 67 -16.61 -1.16 43.48
C ASN A 67 -16.04 -2.50 43.01
N SER A 68 -14.97 -2.51 42.20
CA SER A 68 -14.07 -3.66 42.12
C SER A 68 -12.64 -3.21 41.83
N ASP A 69 -11.88 -3.12 42.91
CA ASP A 69 -10.45 -2.88 42.99
C ASP A 69 -9.73 -4.15 42.49
N GLN A 70 -9.34 -4.18 41.21
CA GLN A 70 -8.35 -5.14 40.68
C GLN A 70 -7.26 -4.37 39.94
N ARG A 71 -6.24 -3.95 40.70
CA ARG A 71 -4.99 -3.41 40.18
C ARG A 71 -4.18 -4.52 39.51
N PHE A 72 -3.96 -4.41 38.21
CA PHE A 72 -2.83 -5.07 37.55
C PHE A 72 -1.55 -4.27 37.82
N PRO A 73 -0.43 -4.92 38.21
CA PRO A 73 0.82 -4.21 38.45
C PRO A 73 1.56 -4.02 37.13
N PHE A 74 1.51 -2.81 36.56
CA PHE A 74 2.53 -2.37 35.62
C PHE A 74 3.61 -1.63 36.40
N HIS A 75 4.75 -2.29 36.63
CA HIS A 75 5.98 -1.65 37.10
C HIS A 75 6.71 -1.03 35.90
N PRO A 76 6.95 0.29 35.87
CA PRO A 76 7.79 0.90 34.85
C PRO A 76 9.25 0.71 35.26
N GLU A 77 9.89 -0.35 34.76
CA GLU A 77 11.35 -0.45 34.87
C GLU A 77 12.02 0.53 33.90
N LYS A 78 12.98 1.27 34.45
CA LYS A 78 13.82 2.25 33.77
C LYS A 78 14.52 1.61 32.58
N LEU A 79 14.12 2.01 31.37
CA LEU A 79 14.89 1.71 30.16
C LEU A 79 16.09 2.65 30.08
N SER A 80 17.27 2.09 30.35
CA SER A 80 18.54 2.69 29.96
C SER A 80 18.67 2.64 28.44
N PHE A 81 18.92 3.81 27.85
CA PHE A 81 19.16 3.95 26.41
C PHE A 81 20.54 3.40 26.06
N ALA A 82 20.56 2.20 25.48
CA ALA A 82 21.68 1.71 24.69
C ALA A 82 21.36 1.90 23.20
N GLU A 83 22.27 2.55 22.47
CA GLU A 83 22.23 2.68 21.02
C GLU A 83 22.09 1.29 20.37
N GLY A 84 20.92 1.02 19.77
CA GLY A 84 20.58 -0.28 19.17
C GLY A 84 19.13 -0.72 19.39
N SER A 85 18.35 -0.04 20.24
CA SER A 85 16.97 -0.41 20.60
C SER A 85 15.87 0.20 19.70
N GLY A 86 16.17 1.26 18.95
CA GLY A 86 15.17 1.98 18.14
C GLY A 86 14.54 1.09 17.06
N THR A 87 15.34 0.41 16.26
CA THR A 87 14.86 -0.38 15.12
C THR A 87 13.98 -1.57 15.51
N ARG A 88 14.18 -2.15 16.71
CA ARG A 88 13.34 -3.24 17.21
C ARG A 88 11.99 -2.73 17.71
N ALA A 89 12.00 -1.65 18.49
CA ALA A 89 10.76 -1.03 19.00
C ALA A 89 9.91 -0.48 17.85
N ASP A 90 10.54 0.18 16.88
CA ASP A 90 9.87 0.70 15.68
C ASP A 90 9.28 -0.43 14.83
N ARG A 91 9.98 -1.57 14.74
CA ARG A 91 9.49 -2.77 14.06
C ARG A 91 8.28 -3.39 14.76
N GLU A 92 8.33 -3.56 16.09
CA GLU A 92 7.21 -4.10 16.88
C GLU A 92 5.99 -3.16 16.83
N LEU A 93 6.21 -1.84 16.82
CA LEU A 93 5.17 -0.83 16.61
C LEU A 93 4.55 -0.94 15.20
N PHE A 94 5.37 -1.11 14.17
CA PHE A 94 4.89 -1.30 12.80
C PHE A 94 4.03 -2.57 12.69
N GLU A 95 4.52 -3.70 13.17
CA GLU A 95 3.81 -4.99 13.15
C GLU A 95 2.45 -4.92 13.87
N SER A 96 2.41 -4.33 15.06
CA SER A 96 1.18 -4.14 15.83
C SER A 96 0.22 -3.12 15.17
N SER A 97 0.75 -2.11 14.48
CA SER A 97 -0.07 -1.14 13.74
C SER A 97 -0.79 -1.75 12.54
N LEU A 98 -0.11 -2.62 11.77
CA LEU A 98 -0.61 -3.18 10.51
C LEU A 98 -1.81 -4.12 10.68
N SER A 99 -2.03 -4.64 11.89
CA SER A 99 -3.07 -5.63 12.18
C SER A 99 -4.34 -5.02 12.78
N ASN A 100 -4.27 -4.01 13.65
CA ASN A 100 -5.47 -3.46 14.32
C ASN A 100 -5.41 -1.96 14.68
N TRP A 101 -4.23 -1.33 14.71
CA TRP A 101 -4.03 -0.06 15.44
C TRP A 101 -3.41 1.07 14.62
N LEU A 102 -3.47 0.98 13.29
CA LEU A 102 -3.00 2.03 12.41
C LEU A 102 -4.08 3.10 12.23
N PHE A 103 -3.83 4.28 12.80
CA PHE A 103 -4.70 5.44 12.68
C PHE A 103 -4.10 6.45 11.70
N PHE A 104 -4.97 7.32 11.19
CA PHE A 104 -4.58 8.37 10.26
C PHE A 104 -3.50 9.30 10.83
N GLU A 105 -3.52 9.57 12.15
CA GLU A 105 -2.54 10.45 12.77
C GLU A 105 -1.14 9.82 12.85
N ASP A 106 -1.04 8.50 12.76
CA ASP A 106 0.25 7.82 12.78
C ASP A 106 0.98 7.90 11.44
N LEU A 107 0.23 8.11 10.36
CA LEU A 107 0.76 8.22 9.01
C LEU A 107 1.77 9.37 8.89
N ALA A 108 2.79 9.17 8.06
CA ALA A 108 3.72 10.21 7.67
C ALA A 108 2.98 11.42 7.06
N PRO A 109 3.53 12.65 7.15
CA PRO A 109 2.90 13.84 6.56
C PRO A 109 2.50 13.66 5.09
N GLU A 110 3.33 13.02 4.29
CA GLU A 110 3.14 12.75 2.86
C GLU A 110 2.00 11.75 2.62
N GLN A 111 1.91 10.70 3.43
CA GLN A 111 0.81 9.74 3.41
C GLN A 111 -0.52 10.42 3.76
N ARG A 112 -0.53 11.27 4.80
CA ARG A 112 -1.74 12.06 5.17
C ARG A 112 -2.15 13.01 4.04
N ALA A 113 -1.18 13.67 3.41
CA ALA A 113 -1.43 14.55 2.28
C ALA A 113 -2.05 13.79 1.09
N MET A 114 -1.60 12.57 0.80
CA MET A 114 -2.18 11.72 -0.25
C MET A 114 -3.65 11.39 0.04
N ILE A 115 -4.01 11.01 1.26
CA ILE A 115 -5.41 10.75 1.66
C ILE A 115 -6.26 12.02 1.59
N ARG A 116 -5.73 13.18 2.00
CA ARG A 116 -6.41 14.47 1.84
C ARG A 116 -6.63 14.82 0.36
N GLY A 117 -5.66 14.55 -0.51
CA GLY A 117 -5.79 14.72 -1.95
C GLY A 117 -6.94 13.90 -2.54
N VAL A 118 -7.15 12.67 -2.06
CA VAL A 118 -8.31 11.85 -2.43
C VAL A 118 -9.61 12.55 -2.06
N LEU A 119 -9.74 13.10 -0.84
CA LEU A 119 -10.93 13.83 -0.40
C LEU A 119 -11.20 15.07 -1.26
N ALA A 120 -10.16 15.87 -1.52
CA ALA A 120 -10.25 17.09 -2.30
C ALA A 120 -10.74 16.80 -3.73
N ARG A 121 -10.18 15.78 -4.39
CA ARG A 121 -10.60 15.34 -5.73
C ARG A 121 -12.07 14.91 -5.77
N CYS A 122 -12.55 14.25 -4.72
CA CYS A 122 -13.94 13.77 -4.67
C CYS A 122 -14.95 14.88 -4.31
N GLY A 123 -14.53 16.15 -4.32
CA GLY A 123 -15.39 17.31 -4.07
C GLY A 123 -15.76 17.50 -2.59
N THR A 124 -15.03 16.85 -1.68
CA THR A 124 -15.25 16.95 -0.24
C THR A 124 -14.35 18.04 0.33
N THR A 125 -14.95 19.08 0.91
CA THR A 125 -14.22 20.17 1.56
C THR A 125 -13.61 19.69 2.89
N GLU A 126 -12.31 19.96 3.09
CA GLU A 126 -11.53 19.60 4.29
C GLU A 126 -12.05 20.20 5.62
N SER A 127 -13.02 21.11 5.56
CA SER A 127 -13.55 21.86 6.70
C SER A 127 -14.35 21.04 7.71
N GLN A 128 -14.48 19.72 7.52
CA GLN A 128 -15.05 18.81 8.52
C GLN A 128 -13.96 17.85 9.05
N PRO A 129 -13.06 18.27 9.96
CA PRO A 129 -12.44 17.32 10.87
C PRO A 129 -13.59 16.61 11.62
N PRO A 130 -13.67 15.26 11.65
CA PRO A 130 -12.62 14.24 11.52
C PRO A 130 -12.58 13.44 10.20
N LEU A 131 -13.01 13.99 9.07
CA LEU A 131 -13.27 13.22 7.84
C LEU A 131 -12.07 12.41 7.29
N PRO A 132 -10.82 12.91 7.19
CA PRO A 132 -9.69 12.10 6.72
C PRO A 132 -9.41 10.89 7.62
N ALA A 133 -9.51 11.06 8.93
CA ALA A 133 -9.33 9.99 9.89
C ALA A 133 -10.46 8.96 9.81
N SER A 134 -11.71 9.42 9.64
CA SER A 134 -12.86 8.54 9.45
C SER A 134 -12.76 7.73 8.15
N LEU A 135 -12.38 8.37 7.04
CA LEU A 135 -12.16 7.70 5.76
C LEU A 135 -11.11 6.58 5.90
N PHE A 136 -9.95 6.92 6.48
CA PHE A 136 -8.87 5.96 6.64
C PHE A 136 -9.27 4.78 7.56
N ARG A 137 -10.01 5.06 8.64
CA ARG A 137 -10.55 4.05 9.57
C ARG A 137 -11.56 3.12 8.90
N GLN A 138 -12.34 3.62 7.94
CA GLN A 138 -13.34 2.82 7.22
C GLN A 138 -12.73 1.88 6.16
N LEU A 139 -11.48 2.12 5.73
CA LEU A 139 -10.79 1.17 4.84
C LEU A 139 -10.65 -0.20 5.53
N HIS A 140 -10.74 -1.29 4.77
CA HIS A 140 -10.45 -2.61 5.31
C HIS A 140 -9.00 -2.67 5.82
N VAL A 141 -8.73 -3.49 6.84
CA VAL A 141 -7.38 -3.64 7.42
C VAL A 141 -6.32 -3.98 6.37
N SER A 142 -6.66 -4.83 5.40
CA SER A 142 -5.75 -5.15 4.29
C SER A 142 -5.44 -3.94 3.41
N GLN A 143 -6.43 -3.07 3.15
CA GLN A 143 -6.22 -1.86 2.34
C GLN A 143 -5.32 -0.86 3.08
N ARG A 144 -5.55 -0.67 4.38
CA ARG A 144 -4.67 0.17 5.21
C ARG A 144 -3.23 -0.35 5.22
N ALA A 145 -3.06 -1.66 5.38
CA ALA A 145 -1.75 -2.30 5.37
C ALA A 145 -1.05 -2.18 4.00
N THR A 146 -1.79 -2.38 2.90
CA THR A 146 -1.27 -2.13 1.54
C THR A 146 -0.84 -0.68 1.36
N PHE A 147 -1.72 0.27 1.68
CA PHE A 147 -1.45 1.69 1.55
C PHE A 147 -0.18 2.07 2.29
N VAL A 148 -0.08 1.71 3.58
CA VAL A 148 1.09 2.06 4.39
C VAL A 148 2.33 1.31 3.94
N GLY A 149 2.25 0.00 3.71
CA GLY A 149 3.40 -0.78 3.26
C GLY A 149 3.99 -0.20 1.97
N VAL A 150 3.16 -0.01 0.94
CA VAL A 150 3.61 0.53 -0.36
C VAL A 150 4.17 1.93 -0.20
N THR A 151 3.44 2.86 0.42
CA THR A 151 3.89 4.26 0.53
C THR A 151 5.11 4.41 1.44
N HIS A 152 5.24 3.60 2.49
CA HIS A 152 6.44 3.56 3.33
C HIS A 152 7.67 3.09 2.55
N ALA A 153 7.54 2.03 1.75
CA ALA A 153 8.60 1.57 0.86
C ALA A 153 9.00 2.65 -0.16
N MET A 154 8.01 3.39 -0.68
CA MET A 154 8.25 4.47 -1.64
C MET A 154 8.98 5.68 -1.02
N LEU A 155 8.57 6.10 0.18
CA LEU A 155 9.22 7.19 0.92
C LEU A 155 10.68 6.86 1.28
N ASN A 156 10.98 5.58 1.46
CA ASN A 156 12.32 5.09 1.84
C ASN A 156 13.09 4.49 0.67
N THR A 157 12.70 4.77 -0.58
CA THR A 157 13.44 4.35 -1.78
C THR A 157 13.90 5.57 -2.54
N ASP A 158 15.18 5.92 -2.39
CA ASP A 158 15.81 6.94 -3.21
C ASP A 158 15.91 6.50 -4.68
N LEU A 159 15.68 7.46 -5.57
CA LEU A 159 15.88 7.35 -7.00
C LEU A 159 17.13 8.12 -7.38
N VAL A 160 18.05 7.45 -8.06
CA VAL A 160 19.33 8.02 -8.50
C VAL A 160 19.56 7.53 -9.92
N SER A 161 19.96 8.43 -10.84
CA SER A 161 20.30 7.99 -12.19
C SER A 161 21.64 7.26 -12.26
N GLU A 162 21.91 6.62 -13.40
CA GLU A 162 23.16 5.88 -13.63
C GLU A 162 24.43 6.73 -13.44
N ASP A 163 24.34 8.04 -13.69
CA ASP A 163 25.42 9.01 -13.47
C ASP A 163 25.56 9.51 -12.02
N GLY A 164 24.72 9.02 -11.11
CA GLY A 164 24.70 9.42 -9.70
C GLY A 164 23.83 10.65 -9.39
N THR A 165 23.12 11.23 -10.38
CA THR A 165 22.26 12.39 -10.13
C THR A 165 21.05 12.00 -9.28
N PRO A 166 20.76 12.68 -8.15
CA PRO A 166 19.55 12.44 -7.37
C PRO A 166 18.28 12.82 -8.16
N LEU A 167 17.27 11.94 -8.14
CA LEU A 167 15.98 12.14 -8.81
C LEU A 167 14.81 12.33 -7.82
N GLY A 168 15.09 12.29 -6.52
CA GLY A 168 14.11 12.30 -5.42
C GLY A 168 13.89 10.90 -4.84
N ASP A 169 12.84 10.72 -4.05
CA ASP A 169 12.37 9.41 -3.60
C ASP A 169 11.26 8.86 -4.52
N ALA A 170 10.94 7.57 -4.40
CA ALA A 170 9.92 6.94 -5.22
C ALA A 170 8.50 7.48 -4.94
N PHE A 171 8.23 8.02 -3.76
CA PHE A 171 6.93 8.63 -3.43
C PHE A 171 6.71 9.91 -4.24
N GLN A 172 7.77 10.65 -4.55
CA GLN A 172 7.70 11.85 -5.39
C GLN A 172 7.28 11.59 -6.84
N LEU A 173 7.27 10.32 -7.31
CA LEU A 173 6.72 9.95 -8.62
C LEU A 173 5.19 10.10 -8.67
N VAL A 174 4.52 10.06 -7.50
CA VAL A 174 3.06 10.01 -7.42
C VAL A 174 2.48 11.43 -7.41
N GLU A 175 1.51 11.66 -8.28
CA GLU A 175 0.68 12.85 -8.26
C GLU A 175 -0.55 12.62 -7.37
N GLU A 176 -1.24 11.49 -7.55
CA GLU A 176 -2.44 11.18 -6.80
C GLU A 176 -2.66 9.66 -6.63
N SER A 177 -3.32 9.28 -5.53
CA SER A 177 -3.84 7.91 -5.34
C SER A 177 -5.25 7.80 -5.92
N LEU A 178 -5.47 6.75 -6.71
CA LEU A 178 -6.71 6.47 -7.42
C LEU A 178 -7.48 5.28 -6.85
N ASP A 179 -6.77 4.26 -6.38
CA ASP A 179 -7.37 3.07 -5.77
C ASP A 179 -6.39 2.40 -4.78
N ILE A 180 -6.94 1.75 -3.76
CA ILE A 180 -6.20 0.95 -2.78
C ILE A 180 -6.82 -0.45 -2.74
N GLN A 181 -6.13 -1.40 -3.34
CA GLN A 181 -6.56 -2.80 -3.42
C GLN A 181 -5.92 -3.58 -2.28
N GLY A 182 -6.75 -4.10 -1.38
CA GLY A 182 -6.31 -5.00 -0.32
C GLY A 182 -6.48 -6.47 -0.71
N GLU A 183 -6.86 -7.28 0.26
CA GLU A 183 -7.22 -8.68 0.07
C GLU A 183 -8.54 -8.78 -0.67
N ASN A 184 -8.59 -9.62 -1.70
CA ASN A 184 -9.77 -9.87 -2.51
C ASN A 184 -9.78 -11.31 -3.01
N ILE A 185 -10.64 -12.14 -2.43
CA ILE A 185 -10.75 -13.57 -2.76
C ILE A 185 -11.15 -13.84 -4.23
N ALA A 186 -11.70 -12.86 -4.93
CA ALA A 186 -12.10 -12.98 -6.34
C ALA A 186 -10.95 -12.67 -7.31
N LEU A 187 -9.83 -12.11 -6.83
CA LEU A 187 -8.68 -11.75 -7.65
C LEU A 187 -7.53 -12.74 -7.43
N ALA A 188 -6.81 -13.08 -8.50
CA ALA A 188 -5.70 -14.01 -8.43
C ALA A 188 -4.42 -13.33 -7.92
N GLY A 189 -3.73 -13.96 -6.96
CA GLY A 189 -2.34 -13.68 -6.57
C GLY A 189 -1.94 -12.20 -6.60
N ASP A 190 -1.07 -11.86 -7.55
CA ASP A 190 -0.44 -10.55 -7.71
C ASP A 190 -1.42 -9.42 -8.06
N GLN A 191 -2.71 -9.70 -8.31
CA GLN A 191 -3.76 -8.70 -8.51
C GLN A 191 -4.32 -8.12 -7.20
N GLN A 192 -3.82 -8.55 -6.06
CA GLN A 192 -4.18 -8.04 -4.73
C GLN A 192 -3.04 -7.19 -4.15
N PHE A 193 -3.34 -6.43 -3.10
CA PHE A 193 -2.36 -5.63 -2.34
C PHE A 193 -1.58 -4.62 -3.20
N GLN A 194 -2.31 -3.84 -4.01
CA GLN A 194 -1.74 -2.82 -4.90
C GLN A 194 -2.28 -1.43 -4.61
N LEU A 195 -1.44 -0.43 -4.87
CA LEU A 195 -1.81 0.98 -4.94
C LEU A 195 -1.89 1.39 -6.41
N THR A 196 -3.06 1.85 -6.85
CA THR A 196 -3.19 2.47 -8.18
C THR A 196 -3.04 3.97 -8.05
N VAL A 197 -2.19 4.57 -8.87
CA VAL A 197 -1.83 5.98 -8.80
C VAL A 197 -1.79 6.62 -10.19
N ARG A 198 -1.90 7.94 -10.22
CA ARG A 198 -1.41 8.77 -11.32
C ARG A 198 0.03 9.18 -11.03
N LEU A 199 0.88 9.09 -12.05
CA LEU A 199 2.24 9.59 -12.01
C LEU A 199 2.26 11.09 -12.33
N LYS A 200 3.19 11.81 -11.71
CA LYS A 200 3.51 13.18 -12.13
C LYS A 200 3.97 13.20 -13.59
N PRO A 201 3.88 14.36 -14.28
CA PRO A 201 4.25 14.46 -15.70
C PRO A 201 5.66 13.94 -16.04
N ASP A 202 6.61 14.02 -15.11
CA ASP A 202 8.00 13.54 -15.25
C ASP A 202 8.26 12.18 -14.59
N GLY A 203 7.24 11.55 -13.98
CA GLY A 203 7.39 10.35 -13.16
C GLY A 203 7.90 9.13 -13.94
N SER A 204 7.36 8.90 -15.14
CA SER A 204 7.81 7.80 -16.00
C SER A 204 9.28 7.97 -16.43
N GLN A 205 9.66 9.19 -16.81
CA GLN A 205 11.04 9.50 -17.20
C GLN A 205 12.02 9.31 -16.03
N LYS A 206 11.65 9.74 -14.82
CA LYS A 206 12.46 9.51 -13.62
C LYS A 206 12.66 8.02 -13.34
N LEU A 207 11.60 7.23 -13.47
CA LEU A 207 11.64 5.79 -13.24
C LEU A 207 12.51 5.07 -14.28
N GLU A 208 12.46 5.50 -15.55
CA GLU A 208 13.34 4.97 -16.60
C GLU A 208 14.81 5.26 -16.37
N ARG A 209 15.12 6.40 -15.74
CA ARG A 209 16.50 6.79 -15.43
C ARG A 209 17.02 6.19 -14.14
N ALA A 210 16.15 5.70 -13.25
CA ALA A 210 16.51 5.25 -11.92
C ALA A 210 17.32 3.94 -11.96
N ALA A 211 18.58 4.00 -11.55
CA ALA A 211 19.51 2.86 -11.54
C ALA A 211 19.10 1.74 -10.57
N GLN A 212 18.18 2.01 -9.65
CA GLN A 212 17.65 1.04 -8.70
C GLN A 212 16.58 0.13 -9.29
N PHE A 213 16.10 0.39 -10.51
CA PHE A 213 15.00 -0.36 -11.12
C PHE A 213 15.42 -1.00 -12.44
N GLN A 214 15.02 -2.26 -12.62
CA GLN A 214 15.11 -2.96 -13.88
C GLN A 214 13.80 -2.82 -14.66
N LYS A 215 13.87 -2.22 -15.85
CA LYS A 215 12.75 -2.18 -16.79
C LYS A 215 12.54 -3.55 -17.45
N GLY A 216 11.28 -3.93 -17.63
CA GLY A 216 10.85 -5.15 -18.29
C GLY A 216 9.39 -5.07 -18.73
N GLU A 217 8.84 -6.20 -19.15
CA GLU A 217 7.44 -6.31 -19.60
C GLU A 217 6.62 -7.16 -18.63
N ASN A 218 5.35 -6.79 -18.42
CA ASN A 218 4.43 -7.53 -17.54
C ASN A 218 2.99 -7.59 -18.09
N HIS A 219 2.86 -7.99 -19.35
CA HIS A 219 1.57 -8.14 -20.03
C HIS A 219 0.68 -9.25 -19.45
N ILE A 220 1.27 -10.22 -18.75
CA ILE A 220 0.55 -11.41 -18.29
C ILE A 220 -0.24 -11.10 -17.01
N PHE A 221 0.38 -10.42 -16.05
CA PHE A 221 -0.22 -10.19 -14.73
C PHE A 221 -0.87 -8.81 -14.61
N HIS A 222 -0.37 -7.80 -15.33
CA HIS A 222 -0.92 -6.44 -15.34
C HIS A 222 -1.20 -5.99 -16.78
N LYS A 223 -2.24 -6.56 -17.40
CA LYS A 223 -2.58 -6.32 -18.82
C LYS A 223 -2.65 -4.84 -19.21
N ASP A 224 -3.20 -4.02 -18.33
CA ASP A 224 -3.37 -2.58 -18.57
C ASP A 224 -2.12 -1.75 -18.22
N TYR A 225 -1.16 -2.35 -17.51
CA TYR A 225 0.09 -1.72 -17.06
C TYR A 225 1.31 -2.51 -17.56
N PRO A 226 1.54 -2.53 -18.88
CA PRO A 226 2.47 -3.45 -19.51
C PRO A 226 3.94 -3.21 -19.22
N VAL A 227 4.33 -1.98 -18.87
CA VAL A 227 5.73 -1.62 -18.66
C VAL A 227 6.06 -1.79 -17.17
N SER A 228 6.94 -2.73 -16.85
CA SER A 228 7.26 -3.12 -15.48
C SER A 228 8.63 -2.59 -15.06
N PHE A 229 8.72 -2.07 -13.83
CA PHE A 229 9.95 -1.67 -13.18
C PHE A 229 10.06 -2.41 -11.86
N ARG A 230 11.07 -3.29 -11.74
CA ARG A 230 11.34 -4.06 -10.53
C ARG A 230 12.59 -3.54 -9.86
N GLN A 231 12.47 -3.22 -8.57
CA GLN A 231 13.60 -2.78 -7.79
C GLN A 231 14.66 -3.87 -7.73
N PHE A 232 15.93 -3.51 -7.95
CA PHE A 232 17.05 -4.43 -7.85
C PHE A 232 17.16 -5.00 -6.43
N ARG A 233 17.35 -6.31 -6.38
CA ARG A 233 17.43 -7.13 -5.18
C ARG A 233 18.67 -8.01 -5.26
N LYS A 234 19.38 -8.18 -4.14
CA LYS A 234 20.56 -9.05 -4.03
C LYS A 234 20.22 -10.32 -3.25
N ILE A 235 20.39 -11.48 -3.87
CA ILE A 235 20.15 -12.77 -3.22
C ILE A 235 21.05 -12.94 -1.99
N GLY A 236 20.49 -13.45 -0.90
CA GLY A 236 21.24 -13.76 0.32
C GLY A 236 21.56 -12.56 1.20
N LEU A 237 21.13 -11.36 0.81
CA LEU A 237 21.22 -10.16 1.65
C LEU A 237 19.87 -9.90 2.32
N ARG A 238 19.92 -9.78 3.65
CA ARG A 238 18.76 -9.52 4.50
C ARG A 238 18.02 -8.25 4.07
N GLY A 239 16.69 -8.32 3.98
CA GLY A 239 15.82 -7.25 3.50
C GLY A 239 15.75 -7.13 1.98
N GLN A 240 16.68 -7.72 1.22
CA GLN A 240 16.64 -7.69 -0.25
C GLN A 240 15.65 -8.71 -0.84
N GLU A 241 14.94 -9.47 0.00
CA GLU A 241 13.80 -10.28 -0.43
C GLU A 241 12.60 -9.41 -0.81
N ALA A 242 12.44 -8.26 -0.15
CA ALA A 242 11.42 -7.27 -0.45
C ALA A 242 11.90 -6.28 -1.54
N GLY A 243 11.02 -5.96 -2.49
CA GLY A 243 11.31 -4.94 -3.50
C GLY A 243 10.05 -4.29 -4.04
N LEU A 244 10.15 -3.01 -4.37
CA LEU A 244 9.10 -2.29 -5.09
C LEU A 244 8.94 -2.84 -6.51
N HIS A 245 7.69 -2.97 -6.93
CA HIS A 245 7.33 -3.32 -8.29
C HIS A 245 6.30 -2.31 -8.79
N ILE A 246 6.68 -1.55 -9.82
CA ILE A 246 5.89 -0.48 -10.40
C ILE A 246 5.58 -0.87 -11.84
N CYS A 247 4.31 -1.14 -12.14
CA CYS A 247 3.82 -1.37 -13.49
C CYS A 247 3.11 -0.11 -13.98
N ILE A 248 3.43 0.38 -15.17
CA ILE A 248 2.87 1.62 -15.73
C ILE A 248 2.13 1.36 -17.05
N THR A 249 1.13 2.20 -17.33
CA THR A 249 0.44 2.24 -18.62
C THR A 249 1.39 2.64 -19.75
N ARG A 250 1.04 2.32 -21.01
CA ARG A 250 1.88 2.67 -22.18
C ARG A 250 2.11 4.17 -22.35
N ASP A 251 1.15 4.98 -21.93
CA ASP A 251 1.24 6.45 -21.94
C ASP A 251 2.06 7.00 -20.76
N GLY A 252 2.46 6.15 -19.81
CA GLY A 252 3.24 6.52 -18.64
C GLY A 252 2.47 7.37 -17.61
N LEU A 253 1.15 7.48 -17.69
CA LEU A 253 0.35 8.34 -16.82
C LEU A 253 -0.15 7.65 -15.56
N LEU A 254 -0.44 6.35 -15.63
CA LEU A 254 -0.98 5.58 -14.50
C LEU A 254 0.00 4.49 -14.10
N ALA A 255 0.02 4.16 -12.81
CA ALA A 255 0.81 3.06 -12.29
C ALA A 255 0.04 2.20 -11.30
N GLN A 256 0.37 0.92 -11.28
CA GLN A 256 0.07 -0.05 -10.24
C GLN A 256 1.34 -0.37 -9.49
N ILE A 257 1.31 -0.16 -8.17
CA ILE A 257 2.48 -0.28 -7.31
C ILE A 257 2.18 -1.30 -6.22
N HIS A 258 3.06 -2.28 -6.07
CA HIS A 258 3.02 -3.21 -4.96
C HIS A 258 4.43 -3.56 -4.50
N ILE A 259 4.50 -4.32 -3.41
CA ILE A 259 5.75 -4.87 -2.91
C ILE A 259 5.76 -6.35 -3.24
N ASP A 260 6.89 -6.82 -3.73
CA ASP A 260 7.18 -8.23 -3.94
C ASP A 260 8.11 -8.69 -2.80
N TYR A 261 7.58 -9.50 -1.88
CA TYR A 261 8.30 -10.02 -0.72
C TYR A 261 9.02 -11.36 -0.98
N ARG A 262 8.97 -11.90 -2.20
CA ARG A 262 9.61 -13.18 -2.52
C ARG A 262 10.56 -13.09 -3.70
N PHE A 263 11.59 -13.93 -3.63
CA PHE A 263 12.57 -14.11 -4.69
C PHE A 263 12.28 -15.44 -5.41
N GLY A 264 11.96 -15.43 -6.70
CA GLY A 264 11.91 -16.64 -7.56
C GLY A 264 10.53 -17.24 -7.86
N LEU A 265 10.52 -18.43 -8.48
CA LEU A 265 9.42 -19.05 -9.25
C LEU A 265 8.10 -19.40 -8.52
N LEU A 266 7.95 -19.16 -7.22
CA LEU A 266 6.73 -19.50 -6.45
C LEU A 266 5.81 -18.27 -6.26
N HIS A 267 5.55 -17.57 -7.37
CA HIS A 267 4.89 -16.26 -7.46
C HIS A 267 3.36 -16.30 -7.60
N LEU A 268 2.64 -17.26 -7.01
CA LEU A 268 1.20 -17.44 -7.31
C LEU A 268 0.24 -17.11 -6.15
N GLY A 269 0.76 -16.63 -5.02
CA GLY A 269 -0.02 -16.45 -3.80
C GLY A 269 -0.21 -14.98 -3.40
N PRO A 270 -1.38 -14.58 -2.88
CA PRO A 270 -1.62 -13.22 -2.36
C PRO A 270 -0.63 -12.81 -1.24
N ALA A 271 -0.11 -13.80 -0.51
CA ALA A 271 0.93 -13.63 0.51
C ALA A 271 2.26 -13.07 -0.02
N ASN A 272 2.44 -12.92 -1.33
CA ASN A 272 3.65 -12.32 -1.91
C ASN A 272 3.68 -10.80 -1.81
N SER A 273 2.51 -10.18 -1.70
CA SER A 273 2.37 -8.72 -1.65
C SER A 273 1.68 -8.21 -0.38
N ASP A 274 1.13 -9.11 0.42
CA ASP A 274 0.62 -8.77 1.76
C ASP A 274 1.76 -8.61 2.77
N VAL A 275 1.99 -7.39 3.25
CA VAL A 275 2.96 -7.11 4.32
C VAL A 275 2.64 -7.85 5.62
N ARG A 276 1.36 -8.19 5.85
CA ARG A 276 0.87 -8.89 7.04
C ARG A 276 1.18 -10.39 7.00
N ALA A 277 1.48 -10.95 5.83
CA ALA A 277 1.79 -12.36 5.71
C ALA A 277 3.07 -12.72 6.50
N GLN A 278 3.15 -13.97 6.94
CA GLN A 278 4.20 -14.44 7.84
C GLN A 278 5.61 -14.12 7.30
N GLY A 279 6.38 -13.37 8.10
CA GLY A 279 7.75 -12.96 7.79
C GLY A 279 7.88 -11.78 6.81
N ASN A 280 6.81 -11.33 6.15
CA ASN A 280 6.90 -10.21 5.21
C ASN A 280 7.15 -8.87 5.90
N HIS A 281 6.52 -8.64 7.07
CA HIS A 281 6.81 -7.47 7.90
C HIS A 281 8.31 -7.35 8.24
N GLN A 282 8.96 -8.49 8.54
CA GLN A 282 10.35 -8.51 8.94
C GLN A 282 11.23 -8.16 7.73
N ARG A 283 10.96 -8.77 6.57
CA ARG A 283 11.63 -8.43 5.31
C ARG A 283 11.42 -6.96 4.94
N HIS A 284 10.21 -6.44 5.15
CA HIS A 284 9.87 -5.04 4.92
C HIS A 284 10.73 -4.11 5.79
N ALA A 285 10.74 -4.35 7.11
CA ALA A 285 11.51 -3.56 8.07
C ALA A 285 13.02 -3.65 7.84
N GLU A 286 13.50 -4.81 7.39
CA GLU A 286 14.91 -5.00 7.06
C GLU A 286 15.30 -4.27 5.77
N ARG A 287 14.38 -4.14 4.81
CA ARG A 287 14.59 -3.37 3.58
C ARG A 287 14.54 -1.86 3.83
N TRP A 288 13.52 -1.43 4.56
CA TRP A 288 13.19 -0.04 4.84
C TRP A 288 13.08 0.14 6.36
N PRO A 289 14.21 0.32 7.07
CA PRO A 289 14.22 0.33 8.53
C PRO A 289 13.73 1.64 9.16
N VAL A 290 13.55 2.69 8.36
CA VAL A 290 13.15 4.02 8.85
C VAL A 290 11.64 4.12 8.86
N PHE A 291 11.06 3.94 10.05
CA PHE A 291 9.63 4.11 10.26
C PHE A 291 9.31 5.53 10.71
N GLY A 292 8.74 6.32 9.79
CA GLY A 292 8.29 7.69 10.06
C GLY A 292 6.93 7.78 10.77
N PHE A 293 6.60 6.84 11.67
CA PHE A 293 5.39 7.00 12.50
C PHE A 293 5.64 8.13 13.48
N VAL A 294 4.70 9.06 13.60
CA VAL A 294 4.78 10.08 14.65
C VAL A 294 4.81 9.34 15.99
N MET A 295 5.98 9.29 16.63
CA MET A 295 6.21 8.70 17.96
C MET A 295 5.07 9.09 18.90
N ARG A 296 4.15 8.16 19.20
CA ARG A 296 3.03 8.45 20.09
C ARG A 296 3.47 8.27 21.55
N LEU A 297 3.89 9.37 22.15
CA LEU A 297 3.72 9.61 23.60
C LEU A 297 2.25 9.88 23.96
N GLU A 298 1.36 10.10 22.98
CA GLU A 298 -0.04 10.48 23.23
C GLU A 298 -1.05 9.33 23.36
N ARG A 299 -0.68 8.06 23.14
CA ARG A 299 -1.67 6.96 23.13
C ARG A 299 -2.02 6.38 24.50
N VAL A 300 -1.30 6.72 25.56
CA VAL A 300 -1.72 6.31 26.92
C VAL A 300 -2.95 7.11 27.40
N ARG A 301 -3.24 8.29 26.84
CA ARG A 301 -4.39 9.08 27.28
C ARG A 301 -5.74 8.65 26.67
N ARG A 302 -5.82 8.18 25.42
CA ARG A 302 -7.14 7.85 24.83
C ARG A 302 -7.71 6.49 25.22
N THR A 303 -6.87 5.48 25.45
CA THR A 303 -7.38 4.17 25.94
C THR A 303 -7.78 4.24 27.42
N VAL A 304 -7.17 5.15 28.20
CA VAL A 304 -7.51 5.36 29.61
C VAL A 304 -8.70 6.32 29.80
N LEU A 305 -8.96 7.23 28.85
CA LEU A 305 -10.06 8.21 28.95
C LEU A 305 -11.35 7.85 28.19
N HIS A 306 -11.40 6.73 27.47
CA HIS A 306 -12.65 6.21 26.87
C HIS A 306 -12.99 4.79 27.37
N GLY A 307 -12.33 4.37 28.46
CA GLY A 307 -12.59 3.11 29.17
C GLY A 307 -13.14 3.33 30.58
N HIS A 308 -13.68 4.51 30.84
CA HIS A 308 -14.51 4.84 32.00
C HIS A 308 -15.38 6.02 31.57
N ASP A 309 -16.53 5.70 30.98
CA ASP A 309 -17.80 6.43 31.15
C ASP A 309 -18.91 5.39 30.91
#